data_AF-A0A6D2I2P9-F1
#
_entry.id   AF-A0A6D2I2P9-F1
#
_cell.length_a   1.000
_cell.length_b   1.000
_cell.length_c   1.000
_cell.angle_alpha   90.00
_cell.angle_beta   90.00
_cell.angle_gamma   90.00
#
_symmetry.space_group_name_H-M   'P 1'
#
loop_
_entity.id
_entity.type
_entity.pdbx_description
1 polymer ?
#
loop_
_entity_poly.entity_id
_entity_poly.type
_entity_poly.pdbx_seq_one_letter_code
_entity_poly.pdbx_strand_id
1 'polypeptide(L)'
;MGFCNSLSILLLLHINQNQSWCFPITLCSSCLCSVSFLFFSSVHFTGSTAFSLTWLANFKLILFSFEKGPLFPIPTSISHFICFTCFPIKLQQNPKSQNQLPIWLLAIKVAIFGLLLYLYDYKQYLSPNVLLVLYSLHIYLEFEILLAPLKFLLTVTLGCDLEPQFNQPYLATSLQDFWGRRWNIMVSAILRPAVYLPVRRITERKMNSDQARFLGVLTTFIVSGAVHELIFFYYTRESPTGEVTLFFVLHGVCTAAEVAAKRTRLARRWRMSLMVSRLLTVGFMVVTSGWLFFPQLIRSGMIERLFNEALLSIDFVKHNFFSYFWVIK
;
A
#
# COMPACT_ATOMS: atom_id res chain seq x y z
N MET A 1 18.47 -1.36 -9.30
CA MET A 1 19.49 -0.57 -8.55
C MET A 1 19.56 0.91 -8.96
N GLY A 2 19.37 1.30 -10.22
CA GLY A 2 19.58 2.69 -10.66
C GLY A 2 18.58 3.75 -10.19
N PHE A 3 17.31 3.41 -9.98
CA PHE A 3 16.26 4.43 -9.72
C PHE A 3 16.26 4.98 -8.29
N CYS A 4 16.41 4.12 -7.26
CA CYS A 4 16.58 4.58 -5.87
C CYS A 4 17.92 5.32 -5.67
N ASN A 5 19.01 4.85 -6.29
CA ASN A 5 20.32 5.51 -6.15
C ASN A 5 20.34 6.91 -6.78
N SER A 6 19.67 7.10 -7.92
CA SER A 6 19.67 8.40 -8.60
C SER A 6 18.86 9.47 -7.87
N LEU A 7 17.76 9.09 -7.21
CA LEU A 7 16.96 10.02 -6.40
C LEU A 7 17.68 10.40 -5.10
N SER A 8 18.34 9.44 -4.46
CA SER A 8 19.14 9.69 -3.26
C SER A 8 20.31 10.65 -3.51
N ILE A 9 20.97 10.57 -4.67
CA ILE A 9 22.11 11.45 -5.01
C ILE A 9 21.65 12.90 -5.28
N LEU A 10 20.52 13.10 -5.96
CA LEU A 10 19.98 14.44 -6.25
C LEU A 10 19.47 15.18 -5.00
N LEU A 11 19.11 14.44 -3.94
CA LEU A 11 18.67 14.98 -2.67
C LEU A 11 19.83 15.51 -1.80
N LEU A 12 21.09 15.22 -2.14
CA LEU A 12 22.28 15.59 -1.35
C LEU A 12 22.55 17.10 -1.25
N LEU A 13 22.05 17.91 -2.19
CA LEU A 13 22.37 19.34 -2.27
C LEU A 13 21.59 20.23 -1.29
N HIS A 14 20.62 19.69 -0.54
CA HIS A 14 19.72 20.48 0.31
C HIS A 14 19.46 19.87 1.70
N ILE A 15 20.40 19.08 2.22
CA ILE A 15 20.27 18.31 3.47
C ILE A 15 20.71 19.11 4.69
N ASN A 16 20.03 18.87 5.82
CA ASN A 16 20.55 19.24 7.13
C ASN A 16 21.73 18.32 7.51
N GLN A 17 22.95 18.87 7.65
CA GLN A 17 24.18 18.10 7.93
C GLN A 17 24.05 17.13 9.11
N ASN A 18 23.20 17.44 10.10
CA ASN A 18 22.96 16.60 11.29
C ASN A 18 22.20 15.28 11.03
N GLN A 19 21.65 15.06 9.83
CA GLN A 19 20.87 13.87 9.49
C GLN A 19 21.41 13.11 8.26
N SER A 20 22.67 13.37 7.89
CA SER A 20 23.37 12.73 6.76
C SER A 20 23.45 11.19 6.87
N TRP A 21 23.39 10.63 8.08
CA TRP A 21 23.36 9.18 8.36
C TRP A 21 22.14 8.45 7.80
N CYS A 22 21.06 9.15 7.41
CA CYS A 22 19.89 8.50 6.82
C CYS A 22 20.23 7.80 5.50
N PHE A 23 21.17 8.34 4.72
CA PHE A 23 21.55 7.80 3.41
C PHE A 23 22.22 6.42 3.48
N PRO A 24 23.27 6.20 4.28
CA PRO A 24 23.83 4.86 4.43
C PRO A 24 22.79 3.86 4.97
N ILE A 25 21.83 4.30 5.79
CA ILE A 25 20.73 3.43 6.26
C ILE A 25 19.78 3.07 5.12
N THR A 26 19.41 4.01 4.24
CA THR A 26 18.58 3.72 3.05
C THR A 26 19.28 2.82 2.02
N LEU A 27 20.60 2.95 1.91
CA LEU A 27 21.39 2.08 1.05
C LEU A 27 21.45 0.66 1.65
N CYS A 28 21.69 0.57 2.96
CA CYS A 28 21.74 -0.68 3.70
C CYS A 28 20.38 -1.42 3.66
N SER A 29 19.26 -0.72 3.88
CA SER A 29 17.91 -1.32 3.80
C SER A 29 17.61 -1.88 2.41
N SER A 30 18.03 -1.17 1.35
CA SER A 30 17.88 -1.61 -0.04
C SER A 30 18.74 -2.83 -0.37
N CYS A 31 19.96 -2.90 0.19
CA CYS A 31 20.83 -4.07 0.11
C CYS A 31 20.25 -5.26 0.89
N LEU A 32 19.80 -5.06 2.13
CA LEU A 32 19.15 -6.08 2.98
C LEU A 32 17.92 -6.69 2.30
N CYS A 33 17.12 -5.86 1.62
CA CYS A 33 15.98 -6.34 0.85
C CYS A 33 16.43 -7.20 -0.34
N SER A 34 17.49 -6.79 -1.04
CA SER A 34 18.04 -7.53 -2.18
C SER A 34 18.66 -8.87 -1.74
N VAL A 35 19.27 -8.91 -0.55
CA VAL A 35 19.78 -10.14 0.07
C VAL A 35 18.61 -11.05 0.46
N SER A 36 17.61 -10.54 1.19
CA SER A 36 16.43 -11.33 1.60
C SER A 36 15.72 -11.96 0.40
N PHE A 37 15.60 -11.21 -0.71
CA PHE A 37 15.05 -11.70 -1.97
C PHE A 37 15.76 -12.95 -2.53
N LEU A 38 17.06 -13.09 -2.33
CA LEU A 38 17.83 -14.24 -2.81
C LEU A 38 17.64 -15.50 -1.95
N PHE A 39 17.34 -15.34 -0.66
CA PHE A 39 17.38 -16.45 0.31
C PHE A 39 15.99 -16.97 0.71
N PHE A 40 14.94 -16.16 0.66
CA PHE A 40 13.61 -16.58 1.11
C PHE A 40 12.74 -17.10 -0.04
N SER A 41 12.07 -18.24 0.18
CA SER A 41 11.11 -18.83 -0.76
C SER A 41 9.67 -18.35 -0.52
N SER A 42 9.34 -17.87 0.69
CA SER A 42 7.99 -17.39 1.01
C SER A 42 7.68 -16.07 0.32
N VAL A 43 6.55 -16.06 -0.37
CA VAL A 43 5.97 -14.93 -1.08
C VAL A 43 5.51 -13.86 -0.09
N HIS A 44 4.78 -14.22 0.96
CA HIS A 44 4.30 -13.21 1.94
C HIS A 44 5.47 -12.55 2.68
N PHE A 45 6.49 -13.31 3.05
CA PHE A 45 7.68 -12.76 3.74
C PHE A 45 8.48 -11.84 2.82
N THR A 46 8.75 -12.29 1.59
CA THR A 46 9.47 -11.49 0.58
C THR A 46 8.71 -10.21 0.25
N GLY A 47 7.41 -10.31 0.00
CA GLY A 47 6.55 -9.16 -0.30
C GLY A 47 6.48 -8.16 0.86
N SER A 48 6.29 -8.63 2.09
CA SER A 48 6.26 -7.77 3.28
C SER A 48 7.59 -7.07 3.52
N THR A 49 8.70 -7.76 3.32
CA THR A 49 10.05 -7.21 3.46
C THR A 49 10.33 -6.18 2.36
N ALA A 50 9.96 -6.48 1.11
CA ALA A 50 10.09 -5.55 -0.01
C ALA A 50 9.27 -4.27 0.22
N PHE A 51 8.01 -4.42 0.59
CA PHE A 51 7.14 -3.28 0.90
C PHE A 51 7.69 -2.43 2.06
N SER A 52 8.16 -3.07 3.13
CA SER A 52 8.66 -2.38 4.33
C SER A 52 10.00 -1.67 4.09
N LEU A 53 11.01 -2.39 3.59
CA LEU A 53 12.38 -1.89 3.49
C LEU A 53 12.62 -1.06 2.24
N THR A 54 12.12 -1.51 1.09
CA THR A 54 12.38 -0.82 -0.19
C THR A 54 11.54 0.44 -0.31
N TRP A 55 10.31 0.44 0.21
CA TRP A 55 9.40 1.57 0.09
C TRP A 55 9.29 2.38 1.39
N LEU A 56 8.68 1.81 2.43
CA LEU A 56 8.29 2.60 3.61
C LEU A 56 9.49 3.18 4.33
N ALA A 57 10.47 2.34 4.69
CA ALA A 57 11.66 2.76 5.42
C ALA A 57 12.42 3.84 4.64
N ASN A 58 12.68 3.60 3.36
CA ASN A 58 13.41 4.55 2.51
C ASN A 58 12.72 5.92 2.42
N PHE A 59 11.43 5.95 2.11
CA PHE A 59 10.73 7.23 1.99
C PHE A 59 10.58 7.94 3.33
N LYS A 60 10.38 7.21 4.43
CA LYS A 60 10.29 7.80 5.78
C LYS A 60 11.64 8.38 6.21
N LEU A 61 12.75 7.70 5.96
CA LEU A 61 14.10 8.18 6.26
C LEU A 61 14.49 9.38 5.39
N ILE A 62 14.15 9.35 4.10
CA ILE A 62 14.34 10.50 3.21
C ILE A 62 13.56 11.70 3.76
N LEU A 63 12.27 11.54 4.07
CA LEU A 63 11.47 12.63 4.65
C LEU A 63 12.06 13.13 5.96
N PHE A 64 12.52 12.22 6.81
CA PHE A 64 13.14 12.55 8.09
C PHE A 64 14.37 13.45 7.91
N SER A 65 15.22 13.19 6.90
CA SER A 65 16.40 14.03 6.56
C SER A 65 16.06 15.49 6.16
N PHE A 66 14.79 15.76 5.86
CA PHE A 66 14.25 17.09 5.57
C PHE A 66 13.33 17.60 6.69
N GLU A 67 13.40 17.01 7.89
CA GLU A 67 12.58 17.34 9.06
C GLU A 67 11.07 17.25 8.77
N LYS A 68 10.69 16.22 8.01
CA LYS A 68 9.32 15.96 7.59
C LYS A 68 8.93 14.51 7.82
N GLY A 69 7.63 14.25 7.66
CA GLY A 69 7.08 12.90 7.67
C GLY A 69 6.85 12.35 9.07
N PRO A 70 6.54 11.05 9.18
CA PRO A 70 6.07 10.44 10.43
C PRO A 70 7.17 10.23 11.48
N LEU A 71 8.44 10.39 11.12
CA LEU A 71 9.59 10.26 12.02
C LEU A 71 10.01 11.60 12.65
N PHE A 72 9.32 12.70 12.31
CA PHE A 72 9.60 14.03 12.84
C PHE A 72 8.41 14.56 13.66
N PRO A 73 8.61 15.03 14.91
CA PRO A 73 9.88 15.07 15.66
C PRO A 73 10.41 13.66 16.00
N ILE A 74 11.70 13.57 16.33
CA ILE A 74 12.40 12.30 16.61
C ILE A 74 11.64 11.54 17.73
N PRO A 75 11.26 10.27 17.51
CA PRO A 75 10.67 9.43 18.54
C PRO A 75 11.59 9.33 19.77
N THR A 76 11.00 9.31 20.96
CA THR A 76 11.72 9.34 22.24
C THR A 76 12.59 8.10 22.51
N SER A 77 12.35 6.99 21.80
CA SER A 77 13.13 5.77 21.94
C SER A 77 13.51 5.16 20.58
N ILE A 78 14.63 4.45 20.57
CA ILE A 78 15.17 3.78 19.39
C ILE A 78 14.19 2.70 18.88
N SER A 79 13.51 1.99 19.78
CA SER A 79 12.50 0.99 19.39
C SER A 79 11.34 1.62 18.64
N HIS A 80 10.85 2.78 19.10
CA HIS A 80 9.83 3.53 18.38
C HIS A 80 10.34 3.99 17.02
N PHE A 81 11.57 4.53 16.95
CA PHE A 81 12.17 4.93 15.68
C PHE A 81 12.23 3.78 14.67
N ILE A 82 12.70 2.59 15.09
CA ILE A 82 12.77 1.40 14.24
C ILE A 82 11.36 0.97 13.79
N CYS A 83 10.42 0.86 14.72
CA CYS A 83 9.05 0.44 14.39
C CYS A 83 8.35 1.42 13.44
N PHE A 84 8.45 2.73 13.70
CA PHE A 84 7.89 3.76 12.82
C PHE A 84 8.59 3.81 11.46
N THR A 85 9.86 3.40 11.38
CA THR A 85 10.59 3.34 10.11
C THR A 85 10.16 2.13 9.28
N CYS A 86 10.18 0.93 9.87
CA CYS A 86 9.99 -0.32 9.12
C CYS A 86 8.53 -0.65 8.85
N PHE A 87 7.61 -0.37 9.78
CA PHE A 87 6.22 -0.80 9.65
C PHE A 87 5.31 0.26 9.01
N PRO A 88 4.19 -0.13 8.40
CA PRO A 88 3.19 0.79 7.86
C PRO A 88 2.33 1.48 8.94
N ILE A 89 2.97 1.99 10.00
CA ILE A 89 2.29 2.61 11.14
C ILE A 89 2.40 4.13 11.14
N LYS A 90 1.28 4.79 11.45
CA LYS A 90 1.16 6.25 11.61
C LYS A 90 0.54 6.54 12.96
N LEU A 91 1.15 7.47 13.69
CA LEU A 91 0.57 7.95 14.95
C LEU A 91 -0.76 8.66 14.69
N GLN A 92 -1.77 8.30 15.47
CA GLN A 92 -3.07 8.96 15.44
C GLN A 92 -3.04 10.20 16.34
N GLN A 93 -3.03 11.40 15.73
CA GLN A 93 -2.93 12.67 16.46
C GLN A 93 -4.21 13.08 17.19
N ASN A 94 -5.36 12.56 16.78
CA ASN A 94 -6.66 12.79 17.42
C ASN A 94 -7.40 11.46 17.58
N PRO A 95 -7.33 10.81 18.75
CA PRO A 95 -8.13 9.63 19.04
C PRO A 95 -9.60 10.07 19.14
N LYS A 96 -10.35 9.91 18.05
CA LYS A 96 -11.81 9.82 18.17
C LYS A 96 -12.08 8.51 18.93
N SER A 97 -12.92 8.55 19.94
CA SER A 97 -13.24 7.47 20.89
C SER A 97 -13.83 6.18 20.27
N GLN A 98 -13.71 5.96 18.95
CA GLN A 98 -14.56 5.00 18.22
C GLN A 98 -13.87 4.19 17.10
N ASN A 99 -12.54 4.13 17.01
CA ASN A 99 -11.88 3.43 15.88
C ASN A 99 -11.08 2.17 16.27
N GLN A 100 -11.45 1.48 17.35
CA GLN A 100 -11.11 0.07 17.45
C GLN A 100 -12.07 -0.68 16.53
N LEU A 101 -11.56 -1.19 15.40
CA LEU A 101 -12.33 -2.07 14.53
C LEU A 101 -12.77 -3.25 15.41
N PRO A 102 -14.08 -3.46 15.63
CA PRO A 102 -14.50 -4.53 16.51
C PRO A 102 -13.92 -5.86 16.05
N ILE A 103 -13.44 -6.68 17.00
CA ILE A 103 -12.83 -7.99 16.72
C ILE A 103 -13.73 -8.85 15.83
N TRP A 104 -15.06 -8.75 15.99
CA TRP A 104 -16.03 -9.47 15.17
C TRP A 104 -15.99 -9.07 13.68
N LEU A 105 -15.67 -7.82 13.32
CA LEU A 105 -15.51 -7.42 11.92
C LEU A 105 -14.27 -8.08 11.30
N LEU A 106 -13.19 -8.22 12.06
CA LEU A 106 -12.01 -8.96 11.61
C LEU A 106 -12.35 -10.44 11.43
N ALA A 107 -13.10 -11.04 12.37
CA ALA A 107 -13.57 -12.41 12.25
C ALA A 107 -14.44 -12.64 11.01
N ILE A 108 -15.34 -11.72 10.68
CA ILE A 108 -16.13 -11.76 9.43
C ILE A 108 -15.21 -11.72 8.21
N LYS A 109 -14.21 -10.83 8.18
CA LYS A 109 -13.25 -10.76 7.07
C LYS A 109 -12.47 -12.06 6.90
N VAL A 110 -12.03 -12.68 8.01
CA VAL A 110 -11.35 -13.98 8.00
C VAL A 110 -12.28 -15.08 7.48
N ALA A 111 -13.55 -15.09 7.88
CA ALA A 111 -14.53 -16.04 7.39
C ALA A 111 -14.79 -15.89 5.88
N ILE A 112 -14.93 -14.64 5.40
CA ILE A 112 -15.06 -14.34 3.96
C ILE A 112 -13.79 -14.77 3.22
N PHE A 113 -12.61 -14.54 3.79
CA PHE A 113 -11.35 -14.97 3.19
C PHE A 113 -11.27 -16.50 3.09
N GLY A 114 -11.68 -17.24 4.13
CA GLY A 114 -11.80 -18.69 4.08
C GLY A 114 -12.75 -19.19 2.99
N LEU A 115 -13.93 -18.57 2.86
CA LEU A 115 -14.87 -18.86 1.76
C LEU A 115 -14.24 -18.57 0.39
N LEU A 116 -13.52 -17.45 0.27
CA LEU A 116 -12.82 -17.08 -0.96
C LEU A 116 -11.75 -18.11 -1.33
N LEU A 117 -10.99 -18.62 -0.35
CA LEU A 117 -10.03 -19.70 -0.58
C LEU A 117 -10.73 -20.96 -1.08
N TYR A 118 -11.84 -21.36 -0.46
CA TYR A 118 -12.64 -22.49 -0.91
C TYR A 118 -13.16 -22.33 -2.36
N LEU A 119 -13.56 -21.12 -2.76
CA LEU A 119 -14.02 -20.86 -4.13
C LEU A 119 -12.91 -21.02 -5.18
N TYR A 120 -11.63 -20.91 -4.82
CA TYR A 120 -10.54 -21.12 -5.78
C TYR A 120 -10.41 -22.56 -6.24
N ASP A 121 -10.85 -23.55 -5.45
CA ASP A 121 -10.89 -24.95 -5.88
C ASP A 121 -11.82 -25.14 -7.10
N TYR A 122 -12.78 -24.23 -7.26
CA TYR A 122 -13.74 -24.21 -8.37
C TYR A 122 -13.39 -23.17 -9.44
N LYS A 123 -12.19 -22.57 -9.42
CA LYS A 123 -11.82 -21.44 -10.32
C LYS A 123 -12.06 -21.74 -11.80
N GLN A 124 -11.89 -22.99 -12.22
CA GLN A 124 -12.11 -23.46 -13.60
C GLN A 124 -13.56 -23.33 -14.09
N TYR A 125 -14.54 -23.33 -13.16
CA TYR A 125 -15.96 -23.20 -13.47
C TYR A 125 -16.47 -21.76 -13.36
N LEU A 126 -15.64 -20.84 -12.87
CA LEU A 126 -16.02 -19.45 -12.66
C LEU A 126 -15.76 -18.62 -13.91
N SER A 127 -16.69 -17.70 -14.20
CA SER A 127 -16.49 -16.76 -15.30
C SER A 127 -15.30 -15.82 -15.04
N PRO A 128 -14.60 -15.32 -16.08
CA PRO A 128 -13.47 -14.41 -15.91
C PRO A 128 -13.80 -13.15 -15.11
N ASN A 129 -15.02 -12.61 -15.26
CA ASN A 129 -15.48 -11.44 -14.49
C ASN A 129 -15.61 -11.73 -13.00
N VAL A 130 -16.08 -12.94 -12.64
CA VAL A 130 -16.17 -13.37 -11.24
C VAL A 130 -14.77 -13.54 -10.66
N LEU A 131 -13.86 -14.18 -11.40
CA LEU A 131 -12.46 -14.33 -10.98
C LEU A 131 -11.80 -12.98 -10.72
N LEU A 132 -12.07 -11.98 -11.57
CA LEU A 132 -11.55 -10.64 -11.39
C LEU A 132 -11.98 -9.98 -10.07
N VAL A 133 -13.27 -10.14 -9.72
CA VAL A 133 -13.80 -9.67 -8.43
C VAL A 133 -13.16 -10.45 -7.28
N LEU A 134 -13.02 -11.77 -7.41
CA LEU A 134 -12.39 -12.61 -6.39
C LEU A 134 -10.93 -12.24 -6.15
N TYR A 135 -10.12 -12.04 -7.19
CA TYR A 135 -8.73 -11.60 -7.05
C TYR A 135 -8.63 -10.23 -6.36
N SER A 136 -9.53 -9.31 -6.70
CA SER A 136 -9.59 -7.99 -6.06
C SER A 136 -9.92 -8.10 -4.56
N LEU A 137 -10.88 -8.96 -4.20
CA LEU A 137 -11.24 -9.23 -2.81
C LEU A 137 -10.12 -9.95 -2.05
N HIS A 138 -9.44 -10.91 -2.69
CA HIS A 138 -8.33 -11.65 -2.11
C HIS A 138 -7.24 -10.71 -1.63
N ILE A 139 -6.72 -9.86 -2.54
CA ILE A 139 -5.65 -8.92 -2.22
C ILE A 139 -6.08 -7.97 -1.09
N TYR A 140 -7.30 -7.42 -1.16
CA TYR A 140 -7.80 -6.54 -0.09
C TYR A 140 -7.86 -7.24 1.27
N LEU A 141 -8.47 -8.44 1.32
CA LEU A 141 -8.66 -9.18 2.57
C LEU A 141 -7.34 -9.67 3.14
N GLU A 142 -6.43 -10.14 2.29
CA GLU A 142 -5.11 -10.61 2.69
C GLU A 142 -4.31 -9.49 3.37
N PHE A 143 -4.23 -8.31 2.74
CA PHE A 143 -3.55 -7.15 3.35
C PHE A 143 -4.19 -6.73 4.68
N GLU A 144 -5.52 -6.77 4.80
CA GLU A 144 -6.22 -6.45 6.04
C GLU A 144 -5.97 -7.48 7.15
N ILE A 145 -6.03 -8.77 6.83
CA ILE A 145 -5.82 -9.87 7.78
C ILE A 145 -4.38 -9.89 8.29
N LEU A 146 -3.39 -9.52 7.46
CA LEU A 146 -1.99 -9.42 7.88
C LEU A 146 -1.71 -8.14 8.69
N LEU A 147 -2.23 -6.99 8.24
CA LEU A 147 -1.87 -5.70 8.85
C LEU A 147 -2.70 -5.33 10.08
N ALA A 148 -3.92 -5.82 10.22
CA ALA A 148 -4.75 -5.51 11.39
C ALA A 148 -4.19 -6.09 12.72
N PRO A 149 -3.76 -7.38 12.78
CA PRO A 149 -3.09 -7.92 13.96
C PRO A 149 -1.75 -7.25 14.24
N LEU A 150 -0.98 -6.94 13.19
CA LEU A 150 0.29 -6.22 13.31
C LEU A 150 0.07 -4.83 13.95
N LYS A 151 -0.96 -4.11 13.51
CA LYS A 151 -1.35 -2.84 14.13
C LYS A 151 -1.67 -3.02 15.61
N PHE A 152 -2.52 -3.99 15.95
CA PHE A 152 -2.89 -4.26 17.34
C PHE A 152 -1.65 -4.55 18.20
N LEU A 153 -0.76 -5.42 17.73
CA LEU A 153 0.49 -5.76 18.40
C LEU A 153 1.34 -4.50 18.62
N LEU A 154 1.53 -3.68 17.59
CA LEU A 154 2.35 -2.46 17.68
C LEU A 154 1.71 -1.38 18.55
N THR A 155 0.38 -1.27 18.59
CA THR A 155 -0.30 -0.36 19.53
C THR A 155 -0.08 -0.79 20.97
N VAL A 156 -0.12 -2.09 21.27
CA VAL A 156 0.14 -2.61 22.62
C VAL A 156 1.61 -2.43 23.01
N THR A 157 2.56 -2.74 22.13
CA THR A 157 4.00 -2.68 22.45
C THR A 157 4.55 -1.26 22.48
N LEU A 158 4.06 -0.36 21.64
CA LEU A 158 4.48 1.05 21.61
C LEU A 158 3.65 1.93 22.55
N GLY A 159 2.53 1.44 23.08
CA GLY A 159 1.65 2.21 23.96
C GLY A 159 1.06 3.45 23.29
N CYS A 160 0.86 3.42 21.96
CA CYS A 160 0.33 4.56 21.21
C CYS A 160 -0.77 4.16 20.21
N ASP A 161 -1.73 5.06 20.01
CA ASP A 161 -2.81 4.86 19.05
C ASP A 161 -2.29 5.02 17.62
N LEU A 162 -2.51 3.98 16.82
CA LEU A 162 -2.09 3.93 15.42
C LEU A 162 -3.31 4.09 14.49
N GLU A 163 -3.13 4.80 13.38
CA GLU A 163 -4.16 4.86 12.34
C GLU A 163 -4.33 3.48 11.67
N PRO A 164 -5.56 3.11 11.27
CA PRO A 164 -5.76 1.92 10.44
C PRO A 164 -5.14 2.12 9.04
N GLN A 165 -4.65 1.04 8.44
CA GLN A 165 -4.07 1.09 7.10
C GLN A 165 -5.13 1.33 6.00
N PHE A 166 -6.33 0.80 6.21
CA PHE A 166 -7.45 0.88 5.30
C PHE A 166 -8.67 1.45 6.00
N ASN A 167 -9.49 2.18 5.26
CA ASN A 167 -10.75 2.74 5.74
C ASN A 167 -11.88 2.41 4.76
N GLN A 168 -12.33 1.16 4.81
CA GLN A 168 -13.45 0.64 4.01
C GLN A 168 -13.39 1.08 2.54
N PRO A 169 -12.36 0.65 1.78
CA PRO A 169 -12.10 1.12 0.42
C PRO A 169 -13.24 0.82 -0.56
N TYR A 170 -14.02 -0.23 -0.31
CA TYR A 170 -15.23 -0.57 -1.08
C TYR A 170 -16.37 0.46 -0.94
N LEU A 171 -16.30 1.40 0.01
CA LEU A 171 -17.25 2.52 0.14
C LEU A 171 -16.77 3.80 -0.56
N ALA A 172 -15.65 3.75 -1.29
CA ALA A 172 -15.11 4.90 -2.00
C ALA A 172 -16.11 5.46 -3.00
N THR A 173 -16.27 6.78 -2.99
CA THR A 173 -17.21 7.48 -3.88
C THR A 173 -16.55 8.08 -5.10
N SER A 174 -15.22 8.12 -5.12
CA SER A 174 -14.43 8.74 -6.17
C SER A 174 -13.00 8.22 -6.12
N LEU A 175 -12.23 8.31 -7.20
CA LEU A 175 -10.85 7.82 -7.23
C LEU A 175 -9.96 8.58 -6.24
N GLN A 176 -10.20 9.88 -6.08
CA GLN A 176 -9.53 10.69 -5.06
C GLN A 176 -9.83 10.18 -3.63
N ASP A 177 -11.07 9.76 -3.37
CA ASP A 177 -11.48 9.23 -2.07
C ASP A 177 -10.85 7.85 -1.80
N PHE A 178 -10.83 6.99 -2.82
CA PHE A 178 -10.17 5.68 -2.76
C PHE A 178 -8.68 5.82 -2.41
N TRP A 179 -7.89 6.46 -3.28
CA TRP A 179 -6.43 6.56 -3.14
C TRP A 179 -6.00 7.47 -2.00
N GLY A 180 -6.74 8.55 -1.73
CA GLY A 180 -6.32 9.58 -0.78
C GLY A 180 -6.69 9.29 0.68
N ARG A 181 -7.77 8.54 0.92
CA ARG A 181 -8.38 8.46 2.27
C ARG A 181 -8.75 7.05 2.73
N ARG A 182 -8.80 6.07 1.83
CA ARG A 182 -9.36 4.75 2.14
C ARG A 182 -8.42 3.60 1.87
N TRP A 183 -7.61 3.68 0.82
CA TRP A 183 -6.63 2.67 0.45
C TRP A 183 -5.24 3.07 0.94
N ASN A 184 -4.59 2.17 1.68
CA ASN A 184 -3.19 2.28 2.12
C ASN A 184 -2.82 3.71 2.60
N ILE A 185 -3.46 4.13 3.68
CA ILE A 185 -3.39 5.50 4.22
C ILE A 185 -1.94 5.91 4.51
N MET A 186 -1.10 4.96 4.95
CA MET A 186 0.33 5.19 5.16
C MET A 186 1.04 5.65 3.89
N VAL A 187 0.86 4.93 2.77
CA VAL A 187 1.52 5.27 1.50
C VAL A 187 1.13 6.68 1.05
N SER A 188 -0.15 7.01 1.11
CA SER A 188 -0.63 8.36 0.76
C SER A 188 -0.09 9.44 1.71
N ALA A 189 0.09 9.13 3.01
CA ALA A 189 0.67 10.03 3.98
C ALA A 189 2.17 10.29 3.76
N ILE A 190 2.90 9.34 3.19
CA ILE A 190 4.33 9.47 2.85
C ILE A 190 4.51 10.15 1.49
N LEU A 191 3.80 9.70 0.46
CA LEU A 191 3.94 10.23 -0.90
C LEU A 191 3.54 11.70 -1.01
N ARG A 192 2.58 12.15 -0.20
CA ARG A 192 2.14 13.54 -0.20
C ARG A 192 3.27 14.53 0.12
N PRO A 193 3.99 14.44 1.25
CA PRO A 193 5.14 15.29 1.53
C PRO A 193 6.40 14.92 0.73
N ALA A 194 6.57 13.66 0.30
CA ALA A 194 7.78 13.23 -0.40
C ALA A 194 7.80 13.62 -1.88
N VAL A 195 6.64 13.58 -2.55
CA VAL A 195 6.54 13.76 -4.01
C VAL A 195 5.57 14.88 -4.36
N TYR A 196 4.30 14.77 -3.94
CA TYR A 196 3.26 15.71 -4.38
C TYR A 196 3.58 17.17 -4.02
N LEU A 197 3.90 17.45 -2.75
CA LEU A 197 4.16 18.82 -2.29
C LEU A 197 5.42 19.43 -2.91
N PRO A 198 6.58 18.74 -2.96
CA PRO A 198 7.77 19.26 -3.65
C PRO A 198 7.53 19.54 -5.13
N VAL A 199 6.96 18.58 -5.88
CA VAL A 199 6.68 18.74 -7.31
C VAL A 199 5.75 19.92 -7.55
N ARG A 200 4.68 20.02 -6.77
CA ARG A 200 3.74 21.13 -6.89
C ARG A 200 4.41 22.48 -6.61
N ARG A 201 5.24 22.60 -5.56
CA ARG A 201 5.95 23.85 -5.24
C ARG A 201 6.94 24.27 -6.32
N ILE A 202 7.65 23.31 -6.93
CA ILE A 202 8.61 23.59 -8.01
C ILE A 202 7.87 24.04 -9.27
N THR A 203 6.77 23.35 -9.59
CA THR A 203 5.98 23.61 -10.81
C THR A 203 5.15 24.88 -10.71
N GLU A 204 4.58 25.21 -9.56
CA GLU A 204 3.84 26.49 -9.33
C GLU A 204 4.67 27.74 -9.65
N ARG A 205 6.01 27.66 -9.65
CA ARG A 205 6.88 28.77 -10.07
C ARG A 205 6.89 29.01 -11.59
N LYS A 206 6.53 27.99 -12.38
CA LYS A 206 6.64 27.98 -13.85
C LYS A 206 5.29 27.87 -14.57
N MET A 207 4.23 27.41 -13.90
CA MET A 207 2.94 27.13 -14.52
C MET A 207 1.77 27.49 -13.60
N ASN A 208 0.56 27.48 -14.15
CA ASN A 208 -0.64 27.81 -13.37
C ASN A 208 -0.94 26.74 -12.28
N SER A 209 -1.73 27.12 -11.27
CA SER A 209 -1.98 26.26 -10.10
C SER A 209 -2.67 24.93 -10.44
N ASP A 210 -3.48 24.90 -11.50
CA ASP A 210 -4.20 23.68 -11.91
C ASP A 210 -3.28 22.70 -12.64
N GLN A 211 -2.41 23.19 -13.52
CA GLN A 211 -1.34 22.40 -14.17
C GLN A 211 -0.34 21.88 -13.14
N ALA A 212 0.10 22.72 -12.20
CA ALA A 212 1.01 22.30 -11.14
C ALA A 212 0.39 21.22 -10.24
N ARG A 213 -0.92 21.30 -9.98
CA ARG A 213 -1.65 20.26 -9.26
C ARG A 213 -1.74 18.96 -10.06
N PHE A 214 -2.08 19.05 -11.34
CA PHE A 214 -2.16 17.90 -12.23
C PHE A 214 -0.81 17.18 -12.27
N LEU A 215 0.29 17.90 -12.50
CA LEU A 215 1.64 17.32 -12.49
C LEU A 215 2.00 16.75 -11.12
N GLY A 216 1.69 17.44 -10.03
CA GLY A 216 1.91 16.91 -8.68
C GLY A 216 1.22 15.55 -8.47
N VAL A 217 -0.04 15.41 -8.90
CA VAL A 217 -0.77 14.13 -8.83
C VAL A 217 -0.13 13.09 -9.75
N LEU A 218 0.07 13.43 -11.03
CA LEU A 218 0.63 12.51 -12.02
C LEU A 218 2.01 11.98 -11.61
N THR A 219 2.93 12.85 -11.19
CA THR A 219 4.26 12.45 -10.71
C THR A 219 4.17 11.56 -9.48
N THR A 220 3.23 11.82 -8.57
CA THR A 220 3.02 10.96 -7.39
C THR A 220 2.62 9.55 -7.79
N PHE A 221 1.71 9.41 -8.77
CA PHE A 221 1.31 8.11 -9.28
C PHE A 221 2.40 7.42 -10.10
N ILE A 222 3.21 8.16 -10.88
CA ILE A 222 4.38 7.60 -11.58
C ILE A 222 5.38 7.02 -10.58
N VAL A 223 5.74 7.78 -9.53
CA VAL A 223 6.66 7.31 -8.49
C VAL A 223 6.07 6.10 -7.76
N SER A 224 4.78 6.13 -7.42
CA SER A 224 4.09 4.99 -6.83
C SER A 224 4.13 3.76 -7.75
N GLY A 225 3.87 3.93 -9.05
CA GLY A 225 3.88 2.85 -10.04
C GLY A 225 5.26 2.22 -10.19
N ALA A 226 6.30 3.03 -10.32
CA ALA A 226 7.68 2.55 -10.41
C ALA A 226 8.11 1.75 -9.18
N VAL A 227 7.69 2.17 -7.98
CA VAL A 227 7.97 1.41 -6.75
C VAL A 227 7.19 0.09 -6.71
N HIS A 228 5.93 0.07 -7.16
CA HIS A 228 5.19 -1.20 -7.26
C HIS A 228 5.77 -2.13 -8.32
N GLU A 229 6.27 -1.61 -9.44
CA GLU A 229 6.97 -2.41 -10.45
C GLU A 229 8.22 -3.08 -9.85
N LEU A 230 8.97 -2.35 -9.02
CA LEU A 230 10.11 -2.91 -8.28
C LEU A 230 9.68 -3.96 -7.25
N ILE A 231 8.57 -3.73 -6.54
CA ILE A 231 8.02 -4.73 -5.61
C ILE A 231 7.55 -5.97 -6.38
N PHE A 232 6.90 -5.80 -7.53
CA PHE A 232 6.49 -6.91 -8.39
C PHE A 232 7.68 -7.69 -8.91
N PHE A 233 8.76 -7.02 -9.30
CA PHE A 233 10.02 -7.70 -9.63
C PHE A 233 10.52 -8.57 -8.47
N TYR A 234 10.47 -8.08 -7.22
CA TYR A 234 10.81 -8.89 -6.05
C TYR A 234 9.80 -10.01 -5.75
N TYR A 235 8.57 -9.86 -6.22
CA TYR A 235 7.50 -10.81 -5.97
C TYR A 235 7.53 -11.96 -6.99
N THR A 236 7.47 -11.62 -8.28
CA THR A 236 7.40 -12.55 -9.40
C THR A 236 8.75 -13.10 -9.82
N ARG A 237 9.85 -12.41 -9.50
CA ARG A 237 11.20 -12.68 -10.03
C ARG A 237 11.28 -12.57 -11.55
N GLU A 238 10.31 -11.91 -12.17
CA GLU A 238 10.26 -11.66 -13.61
C GLU A 238 10.63 -10.21 -13.89
N SER A 239 11.19 -9.94 -15.07
CA SER A 239 11.55 -8.59 -15.47
C SER A 239 10.34 -7.64 -15.46
N PRO A 240 10.53 -6.37 -15.03
CA PRO A 240 9.51 -5.33 -15.13
C PRO A 240 8.89 -5.25 -16.52
N THR A 241 7.56 -5.21 -16.61
CA THR A 241 6.82 -5.09 -17.88
C THR A 241 6.31 -3.67 -18.10
N GLY A 242 6.18 -2.88 -17.03
CA GLY A 242 5.61 -1.55 -17.04
C GLY A 242 4.07 -1.53 -16.96
N GLU A 243 3.40 -2.69 -17.00
CA GLU A 243 1.95 -2.80 -16.91
C GLU A 243 1.41 -2.23 -15.58
N VAL A 244 2.08 -2.56 -14.48
CA VAL A 244 1.72 -2.06 -13.14
C VAL A 244 1.98 -0.57 -13.05
N THR A 245 3.10 -0.09 -13.58
CA THR A 245 3.36 1.35 -13.66
C THR A 245 2.26 2.07 -14.45
N LEU A 246 1.85 1.51 -15.59
CA LEU A 246 0.79 2.05 -16.43
C LEU A 246 -0.57 2.07 -15.70
N PHE A 247 -0.88 1.05 -14.90
CA PHE A 247 -2.05 1.04 -14.01
C PHE A 247 -2.07 2.30 -13.12
N PHE A 248 -0.98 2.57 -12.41
CA PHE A 248 -0.91 3.76 -11.54
C PHE A 248 -0.96 5.06 -12.34
N VAL A 249 -0.29 5.15 -13.49
CA VAL A 249 -0.34 6.35 -14.35
C VAL A 249 -1.77 6.64 -14.81
N LEU A 250 -2.49 5.63 -15.29
CA LEU A 250 -3.90 5.75 -15.68
C LEU A 250 -4.75 6.28 -14.52
N HIS A 251 -4.62 5.66 -13.34
CA HIS A 251 -5.32 6.10 -12.14
C HIS A 251 -4.95 7.53 -11.72
N GLY A 252 -3.69 7.93 -11.90
CA GLY A 252 -3.22 9.28 -11.63
C GLY A 252 -3.85 10.32 -12.56
N VAL A 253 -3.90 10.04 -13.86
CA VAL A 253 -4.59 10.89 -14.85
C VAL A 253 -6.08 10.99 -14.53
N CYS A 254 -6.75 9.86 -14.29
CA CYS A 254 -8.18 9.84 -13.96
C CYS A 254 -8.48 10.58 -12.64
N THR A 255 -7.64 10.40 -11.62
CA THR A 255 -7.78 11.12 -10.33
C THR A 255 -7.57 12.62 -10.51
N ALA A 256 -6.56 13.03 -11.28
CA ALA A 256 -6.31 14.44 -11.54
C ALA A 256 -7.42 15.09 -12.37
N ALA A 257 -7.92 14.39 -13.40
CA ALA A 257 -9.06 14.80 -14.20
C ALA A 257 -10.34 14.92 -13.37
N GLU A 258 -10.60 13.96 -12.48
CA GLU A 258 -11.74 13.99 -11.55
C GLU A 258 -11.66 15.20 -10.61
N VAL A 259 -10.47 15.50 -10.06
CA VAL A 259 -10.25 16.67 -9.20
C VAL A 259 -10.47 17.98 -9.96
N ALA A 260 -10.06 18.06 -11.23
CA ALA A 260 -10.31 19.21 -12.09
C ALA A 260 -11.81 19.34 -12.43
N ALA A 261 -12.46 18.24 -12.80
CA ALA A 261 -13.89 18.19 -13.14
C ALA A 261 -14.76 18.66 -11.97
N LYS A 262 -14.49 18.18 -10.74
CA LYS A 262 -15.20 18.57 -9.50
C LYS A 262 -15.16 20.09 -9.23
N ARG A 263 -14.19 20.83 -9.80
CA ARG A 263 -14.08 22.29 -9.62
C ARG A 263 -14.95 23.08 -10.60
N THR A 264 -15.35 22.49 -11.71
CA THR A 264 -16.20 23.13 -12.73
C THR A 264 -17.61 23.42 -12.18
N ARG A 265 -18.26 24.46 -12.70
CA ARG A 265 -19.63 24.82 -12.29
C ARG A 265 -20.65 23.71 -12.61
N LEU A 266 -20.42 22.97 -13.70
CA LEU A 266 -21.28 21.87 -14.14
C LEU A 266 -21.29 20.72 -13.13
N ALA A 267 -20.11 20.29 -12.66
CA ALA A 267 -20.00 19.23 -11.67
C ALA A 267 -20.58 19.61 -10.30
N ARG A 268 -20.55 20.89 -9.92
CA ARG A 268 -21.22 21.34 -8.67
C ARG A 268 -22.74 21.30 -8.76
N ARG A 269 -23.30 21.43 -9.97
CA ARG A 269 -24.75 21.37 -10.22
C ARG A 269 -25.23 19.92 -10.31
N TRP A 270 -24.38 19.01 -10.78
CA TRP A 270 -24.72 17.60 -10.94
C TRP A 270 -24.44 16.81 -9.66
N ARG A 271 -25.49 16.51 -8.90
CA ARG A 271 -25.40 15.63 -7.73
C ARG A 271 -25.62 14.18 -8.16
N MET A 272 -24.53 13.46 -8.35
CA MET A 272 -24.58 12.01 -8.60
C MET A 272 -24.98 11.28 -7.32
N SER A 273 -25.82 10.25 -7.43
CA SER A 273 -26.22 9.48 -6.24
C SER A 273 -25.01 8.74 -5.66
N LEU A 274 -25.00 8.61 -4.33
CA LEU A 274 -23.89 8.01 -3.60
C LEU A 274 -23.59 6.57 -4.07
N MET A 275 -24.64 5.79 -4.34
CA MET A 275 -24.51 4.39 -4.75
C MET A 275 -23.95 4.27 -6.17
N VAL A 276 -24.39 5.12 -7.10
CA VAL A 276 -23.86 5.13 -8.47
C VAL A 276 -22.38 5.51 -8.45
N SER A 277 -22.00 6.53 -7.66
CA SER A 277 -20.59 6.94 -7.53
C SER A 277 -19.70 5.82 -6.97
N ARG A 278 -20.22 5.05 -6.00
CA ARG A 278 -19.52 3.89 -5.44
C ARG A 278 -19.35 2.77 -6.46
N LEU A 279 -20.42 2.39 -7.14
CA LEU A 279 -20.38 1.35 -8.16
C LEU A 279 -19.43 1.72 -9.30
N LEU A 280 -19.45 2.97 -9.76
CA LEU A 280 -18.53 3.45 -10.79
C LEU A 280 -17.07 3.44 -10.31
N THR A 281 -16.80 3.89 -9.08
CA THR A 281 -15.43 3.93 -8.54
C THR A 281 -14.87 2.53 -8.33
N VAL A 282 -15.63 1.65 -7.67
CA VAL A 282 -15.19 0.27 -7.39
C VAL A 282 -15.14 -0.54 -8.69
N GLY A 283 -16.12 -0.39 -9.58
CA GLY A 283 -16.13 -1.03 -10.89
C GLY A 283 -14.93 -0.62 -11.74
N PHE A 284 -14.61 0.69 -11.79
CA PHE A 284 -13.41 1.19 -12.46
C PHE A 284 -12.14 0.57 -11.89
N MET A 285 -12.02 0.51 -10.55
CA MET A 285 -10.87 -0.11 -9.87
C MET A 285 -10.73 -1.58 -10.26
N VAL A 286 -11.80 -2.37 -10.15
CA VAL A 286 -11.78 -3.81 -10.46
C VAL A 286 -11.43 -4.06 -11.93
N VAL A 287 -12.07 -3.35 -12.86
CA VAL A 287 -11.83 -3.51 -14.31
C VAL A 287 -10.39 -3.14 -14.68
N THR A 288 -9.90 -2.00 -14.20
CA THR A 288 -8.52 -1.58 -14.50
C THR A 288 -7.47 -2.47 -13.83
N SER A 289 -7.76 -3.03 -12.65
CA SER A 289 -6.89 -4.02 -12.01
C SER A 289 -6.83 -5.31 -12.84
N GLY A 290 -7.94 -5.76 -13.41
CA GLY A 290 -7.97 -6.91 -14.33
C GLY A 290 -7.18 -6.70 -15.61
N TRP A 291 -7.18 -5.47 -16.11
CA TRP A 291 -6.51 -5.14 -17.34
C TRP A 291 -5.00 -4.93 -17.19
N LEU A 292 -4.54 -4.27 -16.12
CA LEU A 292 -3.15 -3.80 -16.03
C LEU A 292 -2.39 -4.27 -14.78
N PHE A 293 -3.08 -4.77 -13.74
CA PHE A 293 -2.45 -5.14 -12.47
C PHE A 293 -2.32 -6.66 -12.30
N PHE A 294 -3.41 -7.40 -12.53
CA PHE A 294 -3.43 -8.86 -12.39
C PHE A 294 -2.72 -9.66 -13.49
N PRO A 295 -2.61 -9.23 -14.76
CA PRO A 295 -1.98 -10.06 -15.79
C PRO A 295 -0.54 -10.49 -15.46
N GLN A 296 0.27 -9.63 -14.85
CA GLN A 296 1.62 -10.01 -14.41
C GLN A 296 1.61 -11.02 -13.25
N LEU A 297 0.67 -10.89 -12.30
CA LEU A 297 0.52 -11.85 -11.20
C LEU A 297 0.00 -13.20 -11.67
N ILE A 298 -0.90 -13.22 -12.65
CA ILE A 298 -1.46 -14.45 -13.23
C ILE A 298 -0.41 -15.17 -14.07
N ARG A 299 0.32 -14.46 -14.96
CA ARG A 299 1.36 -15.07 -15.82
C ARG A 299 2.48 -15.73 -15.03
N SER A 300 2.89 -15.10 -13.93
CA SER A 300 3.94 -15.62 -13.04
C SER A 300 3.47 -16.74 -12.08
N GLY A 301 2.18 -17.12 -12.13
CA GLY A 301 1.59 -18.10 -11.21
C GLY A 301 1.57 -17.62 -9.75
N MET A 302 1.65 -16.31 -9.54
CA MET A 302 1.83 -15.74 -8.22
C MET A 302 0.56 -15.79 -7.37
N ILE A 303 -0.60 -15.65 -8.02
CA ILE A 303 -1.89 -15.79 -7.34
C ILE A 303 -2.05 -17.21 -6.77
N GLU A 304 -1.63 -18.24 -7.52
CA GLU A 304 -1.61 -19.62 -7.03
C GLU A 304 -0.65 -19.80 -5.85
N ARG A 305 0.55 -19.18 -5.90
CA ARG A 305 1.52 -19.27 -4.79
C ARG A 305 0.99 -18.61 -3.52
N LEU A 306 0.40 -17.42 -3.64
CA LEU A 306 -0.28 -16.72 -2.56
C LEU A 306 -1.36 -17.57 -1.91
N PHE A 307 -2.23 -18.15 -2.74
CA PHE A 307 -3.27 -19.07 -2.30
C PHE A 307 -2.71 -20.27 -1.53
N ASN A 308 -1.69 -20.93 -2.10
CA ASN A 308 -1.08 -22.12 -1.50
C ASN A 308 -0.39 -21.80 -0.16
N GLU A 309 0.34 -20.68 -0.06
CA GLU A 309 0.95 -20.26 1.21
C GLU A 309 -0.08 -19.92 2.28
N ALA A 310 -1.20 -19.29 1.90
CA ALA A 310 -2.31 -19.03 2.82
C ALA A 310 -2.93 -20.33 3.35
N LEU A 311 -3.14 -21.33 2.47
CA LEU A 311 -3.63 -22.66 2.88
C LEU A 311 -2.65 -23.36 3.83
N LEU A 312 -1.35 -23.38 3.50
CA LEU A 312 -0.31 -23.96 4.35
C LEU A 312 -0.29 -23.29 5.74
N SER A 313 -0.46 -21.98 5.79
CA SER A 313 -0.53 -21.23 7.05
C SER A 313 -1.75 -21.63 7.88
N ILE A 314 -2.92 -21.81 7.23
CA ILE A 314 -4.14 -22.28 7.90
C ILE A 314 -3.96 -23.69 8.44
N ASP A 315 -3.39 -24.60 7.65
CA ASP A 315 -3.18 -25.99 8.05
C ASP A 315 -2.16 -26.12 9.18
N PHE A 316 -1.10 -25.30 9.15
CA PHE A 316 -0.16 -25.19 10.27
C PHE A 316 -0.85 -24.73 11.55
N VAL A 317 -1.70 -23.70 11.48
CA VAL A 317 -2.45 -23.21 12.66
C VAL A 317 -3.43 -24.28 13.16
N LYS A 318 -4.17 -24.94 12.27
CA LYS A 318 -5.06 -26.06 12.63
C LYS A 318 -4.29 -27.16 13.35
N HIS A 319 -3.18 -27.62 12.77
CA HIS A 319 -2.39 -28.70 13.33
C HIS A 319 -1.88 -28.38 14.75
N ASN A 320 -1.32 -27.18 14.95
CA ASN A 320 -0.85 -26.75 16.27
C ASN A 320 -1.99 -26.54 17.27
N PHE A 321 -3.15 -26.06 16.81
CA PHE A 321 -4.32 -25.93 17.66
C PHE A 321 -4.80 -27.33 18.11
N PHE A 322 -4.97 -28.27 17.19
CA PHE A 322 -5.41 -29.63 17.52
C PHE A 322 -4.39 -30.39 18.39
N SER A 323 -3.09 -30.22 18.17
CA SER A 323 -2.06 -30.85 19.01
C SER A 323 -2.05 -30.28 20.43
N TYR A 324 -2.22 -28.96 20.59
CA TYR A 324 -2.29 -28.32 21.91
C TYR A 324 -3.50 -28.78 22.72
N PHE A 325 -4.67 -28.94 22.07
CA PHE A 325 -5.87 -29.47 22.74
C PHE A 325 -5.79 -30.97 23.05
N TRP A 326 -4.97 -31.74 22.34
CA TRP A 326 -4.70 -33.14 22.65
C TRP A 326 -3.74 -33.33 23.82
N VAL A 327 -2.83 -32.39 24.06
CA VAL A 327 -1.86 -32.40 25.18
C VAL A 327 -2.50 -31.96 26.51
N ILE A 328 -3.68 -31.33 26.46
CA ILE A 328 -4.42 -30.82 27.65
C ILE A 328 -5.53 -31.80 28.11
N LYS A 329 -5.63 -32.98 27.49
CA LYS A 329 -6.48 -34.08 27.96
C LYS A 329 -5.65 -35.19 28.57
#